data_AF-A0A2V2Q1X5-F1
#
_entry.id   AF-A0A2V2Q1X5-F1
#
_cell.length_a   1.000
_cell.length_b   1.000
_cell.length_c   1.000
_cell.angle_alpha   90.00
_cell.angle_beta   90.00
_cell.angle_gamma   90.00
#
_symmetry.space_group_name_H-M   'P 1'
#
loop_
_entity.id
_entity.type
_entity.pdbx_description
1 polymer ?
#
loop_
_entity_poly.entity_id
_entity_poly.type
_entity_poly.pdbx_seq_one_letter_code
_entity_poly.pdbx_strand_id
1 'polypeptide(L)'
;DAAVPGRSPLRSAPAAFTGWVARLLLRACREHAAEMERCVAVTASMRAQDVDYALRIAAQEQVGLAYAGWDRLLTRVALPAWRMGRWPSRLDAGVVSALTELSRRDRLADGFTSRLGERPACDLLEEPGVADEATSLLAARLFHGGPAESGPDWAPVDWQRYPEEVVDRKWRTEAARLHRVLDAMGVPPASAADPAVPTLARVMEHLAGPGEPGEALAAGIGAAV
;
A
#
# COMPACT_ATOMS: atom_id res chain seq x y z
N ASP A 1 -46.88 72.62 19.40
CA ASP A 1 -45.71 73.28 20.02
C ASP A 1 -45.25 72.56 21.28
N ALA A 2 -44.15 71.82 21.18
CA ALA A 2 -43.37 71.38 22.34
C ALA A 2 -41.90 71.60 22.00
N ALA A 3 -41.28 72.54 22.71
CA ALA A 3 -39.94 73.04 22.44
C ALA A 3 -38.86 71.97 22.64
N VAL A 4 -37.97 71.85 21.66
CA VAL A 4 -36.75 71.04 21.74
C VAL A 4 -35.79 71.69 22.76
N PRO A 5 -35.36 71.00 23.83
CA PRO A 5 -34.34 71.54 24.71
C PRO A 5 -32.98 71.49 23.99
N GLY A 6 -32.38 72.67 23.81
CA GLY A 6 -31.09 72.85 23.15
C GLY A 6 -29.99 72.01 23.79
N ARG A 7 -29.41 71.10 23.01
CA ARG A 7 -28.11 70.49 23.31
C ARG A 7 -27.08 71.59 23.42
N SER A 8 -26.50 71.78 24.61
CA SER A 8 -25.51 72.82 24.84
C SER A 8 -24.22 72.53 24.05
N PRO A 9 -23.72 73.49 23.25
CA PRO A 9 -22.49 73.31 22.46
C PRO A 9 -21.24 73.07 23.33
N LEU A 10 -21.28 73.51 24.59
CA LEU A 10 -20.17 73.40 25.54
C LEU A 10 -19.91 71.97 26.04
N ARG A 11 -20.92 71.07 26.05
CA ARG A 11 -20.69 69.63 26.33
C ARG A 11 -20.28 68.84 25.10
N SER A 12 -20.49 69.40 23.90
CA SER A 12 -20.14 68.74 22.64
C SER A 12 -18.65 68.92 22.26
N ALA A 13 -17.99 69.97 22.75
CA ALA A 13 -16.59 70.26 22.45
C ALA A 13 -15.59 69.19 22.94
N PRO A 14 -15.63 68.71 24.21
CA PRO A 14 -14.72 67.66 24.66
C PRO A 14 -14.99 66.32 23.94
N ALA A 15 -16.25 66.00 23.65
CA ALA A 15 -16.62 64.81 22.89
C ALA A 15 -16.18 64.89 21.41
N ALA A 16 -16.21 66.09 20.82
CA ALA A 16 -15.72 66.33 19.46
C ALA A 16 -14.19 66.23 19.40
N PHE A 17 -13.49 66.72 20.42
CA PHE A 17 -12.03 66.61 20.52
C PHE A 17 -11.57 65.17 20.70
N THR A 18 -12.19 64.40 21.60
CA THR A 18 -11.89 62.97 21.74
C THR A 18 -12.21 62.19 20.47
N GLY A 19 -13.31 62.52 19.78
CA GLY A 19 -13.63 61.96 18.47
C GLY A 19 -12.66 62.34 17.35
N TRP A 20 -11.99 63.50 17.45
CA TRP A 20 -10.94 63.92 16.51
C TRP A 20 -9.62 63.18 16.81
N VAL A 21 -9.21 63.11 18.07
CA VAL A 21 -8.02 62.34 18.50
C VAL A 21 -8.18 60.86 18.15
N ALA A 22 -9.35 60.26 18.42
CA ALA A 22 -9.63 58.87 18.06
C ALA A 22 -9.53 58.64 16.54
N ARG A 23 -10.04 59.58 15.71
CA ARG A 23 -9.91 59.49 14.24
C ARG A 23 -8.46 59.60 13.76
N LEU A 24 -7.64 60.42 14.43
CA LEU A 24 -6.23 60.58 14.09
C LEU A 24 -5.43 59.32 14.46
N LEU A 25 -5.70 58.75 15.64
CA LEU A 25 -5.13 57.47 16.08
C LEU A 25 -5.55 56.31 15.16
N LEU A 26 -6.84 56.20 14.80
CA LEU A 26 -7.31 55.18 13.86
C LEU A 26 -6.69 55.35 12.46
N ARG A 27 -6.45 56.59 12.01
CA ARG A 27 -5.74 56.85 10.75
C ARG A 27 -4.28 56.43 10.82
N ALA A 28 -3.59 56.67 11.93
CA ALA A 28 -2.21 56.26 12.14
C ALA A 28 -2.06 54.72 12.28
N CYS A 29 -3.02 54.06 12.93
CA CYS A 29 -3.02 52.60 13.08
C CYS A 29 -3.46 51.86 11.81
N ARG A 30 -4.10 52.53 10.83
CA ARG A 30 -4.62 51.90 9.61
C ARG A 30 -3.52 51.21 8.78
N GLU A 31 -2.33 51.80 8.72
CA GLU A 31 -1.20 51.24 7.97
C GLU A 31 -0.69 49.96 8.63
N HIS A 32 -0.45 50.00 9.94
CA HIS A 32 -0.06 48.84 10.74
C HIS A 32 -1.11 47.72 10.71
N ALA A 33 -2.40 48.07 10.72
CA ALA A 33 -3.48 47.11 10.57
C ALA A 33 -3.47 46.44 9.19
N ALA A 34 -3.25 47.21 8.12
CA ALA A 34 -3.13 46.68 6.77
C ALA A 34 -1.88 45.80 6.59
N GLU A 35 -0.77 46.14 7.24
CA GLU A 35 0.42 45.29 7.27
C GLU A 35 0.16 43.97 8.03
N MET A 36 -0.51 44.01 9.18
CA MET A 36 -0.94 42.81 9.89
C MET A 36 -1.87 41.94 9.03
N GLU A 37 -2.85 42.54 8.34
CA GLU A 37 -3.75 41.81 7.43
C GLU A 37 -2.97 41.10 6.31
N ARG A 38 -1.98 41.78 5.70
CA ARG A 38 -1.11 41.15 4.69
C ARG A 38 -0.27 40.03 5.27
N CYS A 39 0.33 40.22 6.44
CA CYS A 39 1.12 39.18 7.11
C CYS A 39 0.25 37.96 7.48
N VAL A 40 -0.97 38.18 7.96
CA VAL A 40 -1.94 37.11 8.23
C VAL A 40 -2.35 36.41 6.94
N ALA A 41 -2.63 37.14 5.87
CA ALA A 41 -2.98 36.56 4.58
C ALA A 41 -1.84 35.73 3.98
N VAL A 42 -0.60 36.20 4.06
CA VAL A 42 0.59 35.45 3.61
C VAL A 42 0.78 34.20 4.46
N THR A 43 0.70 34.31 5.78
CA THR A 43 0.86 33.15 6.68
C THR A 43 -0.26 32.13 6.48
N ALA A 44 -1.50 32.59 6.28
CA ALA A 44 -2.64 31.73 5.97
C ALA A 44 -2.46 31.04 4.61
N SER A 45 -2.00 31.76 3.58
CA SER A 45 -1.70 31.19 2.26
C SER A 45 -0.57 30.17 2.32
N MET A 46 0.50 30.44 3.06
CA MET A 46 1.61 29.50 3.24
C MET A 46 1.13 28.23 3.96
N ARG A 47 0.35 28.37 5.05
CA ARG A 47 -0.24 27.22 5.74
C ARG A 47 -1.20 26.43 4.86
N ALA A 48 -2.02 27.10 4.05
CA ALA A 48 -2.91 26.43 3.11
C ALA A 48 -2.12 25.64 2.05
N GLN A 49 -1.08 26.25 1.47
CA GLN A 49 -0.19 25.58 0.51
C GLN A 49 0.53 24.37 1.13
N ASP A 50 1.03 24.50 2.36
CA ASP A 50 1.65 23.39 3.09
C ASP A 50 0.67 22.25 3.34
N VAL A 51 -0.58 22.55 3.72
CA VAL A 51 -1.63 21.54 3.92
C VAL A 51 -1.96 20.82 2.61
N ASP A 52 -2.14 21.56 1.51
CA ASP A 52 -2.42 20.97 0.20
C ASP A 52 -1.25 20.12 -0.30
N TYR A 53 -0.02 20.58 -0.10
CA TYR A 53 1.19 19.85 -0.46
C TYR A 53 1.35 18.59 0.40
N ALA A 54 1.11 18.67 1.70
CA ALA A 54 1.14 17.53 2.61
C ALA A 54 0.08 16.49 2.26
N LEU A 55 -1.16 16.90 1.94
CA LEU A 55 -2.22 16.01 1.47
C LEU A 55 -1.84 15.33 0.15
N ARG A 56 -1.23 16.08 -0.78
CA ARG A 56 -0.76 15.53 -2.05
C ARG A 56 0.35 14.50 -1.84
N ILE A 57 1.34 14.78 -1.00
CA ILE A 57 2.40 13.81 -0.67
C ILE A 57 1.78 12.56 -0.06
N ALA A 58 0.92 12.70 0.96
CA ALA A 58 0.27 11.58 1.60
C ALA A 58 -0.51 10.74 0.59
N ALA A 59 -1.27 11.37 -0.32
CA ALA A 59 -1.98 10.66 -1.38
C ALA A 59 -1.03 9.90 -2.34
N GLN A 60 0.10 10.51 -2.73
CA GLN A 60 1.10 9.83 -3.56
C GLN A 60 1.75 8.65 -2.84
N GLU A 61 2.03 8.77 -1.55
CA GLU A 61 2.52 7.67 -0.73
C GLU A 61 1.49 6.54 -0.65
N GLN A 62 0.21 6.85 -0.47
CA GLN A 62 -0.86 5.83 -0.47
C GLN A 62 -0.97 5.12 -1.83
N VAL A 63 -0.87 5.84 -2.94
CA VAL A 63 -0.87 5.24 -4.29
C VAL A 63 0.36 4.35 -4.49
N GLY A 64 1.55 4.82 -4.07
CA GLY A 64 2.78 4.04 -4.15
C GLY A 64 2.71 2.75 -3.33
N LEU A 65 2.14 2.81 -2.13
CA LEU A 65 1.90 1.64 -1.28
C LEU A 65 0.91 0.67 -1.90
N ALA A 66 -0.22 1.19 -2.42
CA ALA A 66 -1.21 0.38 -3.11
C ALA A 66 -0.58 -0.36 -4.30
N TYR A 67 0.23 0.35 -5.11
CA TYR A 67 0.95 -0.25 -6.23
C TYR A 67 1.91 -1.35 -5.78
N ALA A 68 2.68 -1.12 -4.71
CA ALA A 68 3.59 -2.14 -4.15
C ALA A 68 2.83 -3.37 -3.64
N GLY A 69 1.65 -3.17 -3.03
CA GLY A 69 0.76 -4.26 -2.61
C GLY A 69 0.27 -5.09 -3.79
N TRP A 70 -0.21 -4.43 -4.85
CA TRP A 70 -0.65 -5.09 -6.09
C TRP A 70 0.49 -5.82 -6.79
N ASP A 71 1.64 -5.18 -6.98
CA ASP A 71 2.81 -5.82 -7.62
C ASP A 71 3.23 -7.10 -6.87
N ARG A 72 3.33 -7.02 -5.54
CA ARG A 72 3.68 -8.18 -4.72
C ARG A 72 2.63 -9.28 -4.86
N LEU A 73 1.34 -8.96 -4.84
CA LEU A 73 0.26 -9.93 -5.03
C LEU A 73 0.35 -10.60 -6.41
N LEU A 74 0.41 -9.80 -7.48
CA LEU A 74 0.42 -10.31 -8.85
C LEU A 74 1.66 -11.15 -9.13
N THR A 75 2.84 -10.70 -8.67
CA THR A 75 4.10 -11.38 -8.94
C THR A 75 4.33 -12.61 -8.04
N ARG A 76 4.01 -12.52 -6.74
CA ARG A 76 4.32 -13.60 -5.78
C ARG A 76 3.21 -14.64 -5.65
N VAL A 77 1.97 -14.27 -5.98
CA VAL A 77 0.78 -15.09 -5.73
C VAL A 77 0.04 -15.37 -7.03
N ALA A 78 -0.42 -14.35 -7.76
CA ALA A 78 -1.22 -14.62 -8.96
C ALA A 78 -0.42 -15.35 -10.06
N LEU A 79 0.82 -14.93 -10.32
CA LEU A 79 1.67 -15.51 -11.38
C LEU A 79 1.94 -17.02 -11.20
N PRO A 80 2.30 -17.53 -10.01
CA PRO A 80 2.37 -18.98 -9.77
C PRO A 80 1.08 -19.72 -10.09
N ALA A 81 -0.08 -19.17 -9.71
CA ALA A 81 -1.37 -19.81 -9.99
C ALA A 81 -1.63 -19.85 -11.50
N TRP A 82 -1.39 -18.73 -12.20
CA TRP A 82 -1.60 -18.62 -13.64
C TRP A 82 -0.78 -19.65 -14.43
N ARG A 83 0.49 -19.82 -14.07
CA ARG A 83 1.37 -20.84 -14.69
C ARG A 83 0.86 -22.28 -14.51
N MET A 84 -0.03 -22.51 -13.55
CA MET A 84 -0.64 -23.83 -13.28
C MET A 84 -2.05 -23.98 -13.86
N GLY A 85 -2.52 -23.03 -14.68
CA GLY A 85 -3.88 -23.03 -15.22
C GLY A 85 -4.93 -22.63 -14.19
N ARG A 86 -4.55 -21.86 -13.16
CA ARG A 86 -5.43 -21.44 -12.07
C ARG A 86 -5.41 -19.93 -11.91
N TRP A 87 -6.48 -19.35 -11.38
CA TRP A 87 -6.53 -17.91 -11.12
C TRP A 87 -7.21 -17.62 -9.78
N PRO A 88 -6.69 -16.71 -8.93
CA PRO A 88 -7.29 -16.40 -7.64
C PRO A 88 -8.66 -15.73 -7.82
N SER A 89 -9.71 -16.27 -7.20
CA SER A 89 -11.07 -15.71 -7.34
C SER A 89 -11.38 -14.50 -6.43
N ARG A 90 -10.45 -14.16 -5.52
CA ARG A 90 -10.59 -13.06 -4.55
C ARG A 90 -9.35 -12.16 -4.50
N LEU A 91 -9.01 -11.44 -5.56
CA LEU A 91 -7.82 -10.57 -5.60
C LEU A 91 -7.84 -9.48 -4.53
N ASP A 92 -8.99 -8.85 -4.27
CA ASP A 92 -9.19 -7.84 -3.25
C ASP A 92 -8.66 -8.25 -1.86
N ALA A 93 -9.05 -9.44 -1.37
CA ALA A 93 -8.60 -9.99 -0.10
C ALA A 93 -7.08 -10.28 -0.12
N GLY A 94 -6.56 -10.68 -1.28
CA GLY A 94 -5.12 -10.83 -1.50
C GLY A 94 -4.37 -9.50 -1.35
N VAL A 95 -4.90 -8.41 -1.91
CA VAL A 95 -4.29 -7.07 -1.82
C VAL A 95 -4.30 -6.56 -0.39
N VAL A 96 -5.44 -6.69 0.31
CA VAL A 96 -5.55 -6.29 1.72
C VAL A 96 -4.54 -7.05 2.58
N SER A 97 -4.37 -8.36 2.34
CA SER A 97 -3.36 -9.16 3.03
C SER A 97 -1.94 -8.69 2.71
N ALA A 98 -1.62 -8.45 1.43
CA ALA A 98 -0.31 -7.97 0.99
C ALA A 98 0.04 -6.59 1.59
N LEU A 99 -0.93 -5.67 1.63
CA LEU A 99 -0.78 -4.34 2.23
C LEU A 99 -0.65 -4.41 3.76
N THR A 100 -1.40 -5.31 4.41
CA THR A 100 -1.28 -5.55 5.85
C THR A 100 0.12 -6.04 6.21
N GLU A 101 0.67 -6.98 5.43
CA GLU A 101 2.01 -7.50 5.64
C GLU A 101 3.09 -6.44 5.32
N LEU A 102 2.90 -5.64 4.26
CA LEU A 102 3.79 -4.52 3.94
C LEU A 102 3.80 -3.49 5.07
N SER A 103 2.63 -3.13 5.59
CA SER A 103 2.48 -2.21 6.72
C SER A 103 3.18 -2.71 7.97
N ARG A 104 3.10 -4.01 8.25
CA ARG A 104 3.79 -4.63 9.38
C ARG A 104 5.30 -4.59 9.22
N ARG A 105 5.82 -4.91 8.02
CA ARG A 105 7.26 -4.95 7.73
C ARG A 105 7.89 -3.56 7.75
N ASP A 106 7.22 -2.61 7.10
CA ASP A 106 7.80 -1.29 6.83
C ASP A 106 7.38 -0.26 7.89
N ARG A 107 6.68 -0.68 8.95
CA ARG A 107 6.14 0.18 10.02
C ARG A 107 5.45 1.41 9.45
N LEU A 108 4.62 1.19 8.43
CA LEU A 108 3.85 2.27 7.81
C LEU A 108 2.94 2.93 8.87
N ALA A 109 2.72 4.24 8.70
CA ALA A 109 2.10 5.15 9.67
C ALA A 109 1.04 4.52 10.60
N ASP A 110 1.06 4.92 11.87
CA ASP A 110 0.14 4.44 12.90
C ASP A 110 -1.33 4.46 12.42
N GLY A 111 -2.02 3.33 12.59
CA GLY A 111 -3.42 3.18 12.19
C GLY A 111 -3.67 2.80 10.73
N PHE A 112 -2.65 2.54 9.90
CA PHE A 112 -2.86 2.04 8.54
C PHE A 112 -3.50 0.65 8.49
N THR A 113 -3.01 -0.28 9.32
CA THR A 113 -3.64 -1.61 9.49
C THR A 113 -5.07 -1.53 10.00
N SER A 114 -5.38 -0.56 10.87
CA SER A 114 -6.74 -0.31 11.34
C SER A 114 -7.66 0.10 10.18
N ARG A 115 -7.21 1.01 9.32
CA ARG A 115 -7.96 1.46 8.13
C ARG A 115 -8.15 0.35 7.09
N LEU A 116 -7.16 -0.53 6.92
CA LEU A 116 -7.29 -1.70 6.05
C LEU A 116 -8.34 -2.71 6.55
N GLY A 117 -8.65 -2.71 7.85
CA GLY A 117 -9.71 -3.53 8.43
C GLY A 117 -11.11 -2.93 8.30
N GLU A 118 -11.23 -1.67 7.84
CA GLU A 118 -12.51 -1.06 7.54
C GLU A 118 -13.11 -1.66 6.26
N ARG A 119 -14.44 -1.55 6.11
CA ARG A 119 -15.14 -2.08 4.95
C ARG A 119 -14.64 -1.39 3.66
N PRO A 120 -14.04 -2.11 2.71
CA PRO A 120 -13.50 -1.52 1.50
C PRO A 120 -14.61 -1.05 0.54
N ALA A 121 -14.27 -0.12 -0.35
CA ALA A 121 -15.22 0.42 -1.33
C ALA A 121 -15.73 -0.63 -2.32
N CYS A 122 -14.95 -1.68 -2.61
CA CYS A 122 -15.39 -2.79 -3.46
C CYS A 122 -16.60 -3.53 -2.87
N ASP A 123 -16.74 -3.58 -1.54
CA ASP A 123 -17.90 -4.19 -0.88
C ASP A 123 -19.20 -3.39 -1.05
N LEU A 124 -19.13 -2.17 -1.60
CA LEU A 124 -20.30 -1.34 -1.88
C LEU A 124 -20.94 -1.65 -3.24
N LEU A 125 -20.29 -2.48 -4.06
CA LEU A 125 -20.82 -2.94 -5.34
C LEU A 125 -22.03 -3.87 -5.12
N GLU A 126 -22.93 -3.93 -6.11
CA GLU A 126 -24.10 -4.83 -6.07
C GLU A 126 -23.68 -6.30 -5.98
N GLU A 127 -22.67 -6.69 -6.76
CA GLU A 127 -22.10 -8.04 -6.81
C GLU A 127 -20.57 -7.99 -6.68
N PRO A 128 -20.03 -7.83 -5.46
CA PRO A 128 -18.60 -7.59 -5.24
C PRO A 128 -17.74 -8.78 -5.69
N GLY A 129 -18.20 -10.01 -5.45
CA GLY A 129 -17.48 -11.23 -5.87
C GLY A 129 -17.35 -11.36 -7.39
N VAL A 130 -18.41 -11.05 -8.14
CA VAL A 130 -18.39 -11.11 -9.61
C VAL A 130 -17.45 -10.04 -10.18
N ALA A 131 -17.46 -8.84 -9.60
CA ALA A 131 -16.56 -7.76 -10.01
C ALA A 131 -15.09 -8.13 -9.75
N ASP A 132 -14.78 -8.76 -8.62
CA ASP A 132 -13.42 -9.21 -8.31
C ASP A 132 -12.97 -10.37 -9.20
N GLU A 133 -13.84 -11.35 -9.46
CA GLU A 133 -13.56 -12.44 -10.41
C GLU A 133 -13.27 -11.91 -11.82
N ALA A 134 -14.09 -10.99 -12.31
CA ALA A 134 -13.87 -10.33 -13.60
C ALA A 134 -12.55 -9.53 -13.62
N THR A 135 -12.22 -8.87 -12.51
CA THR A 135 -10.94 -8.15 -12.35
C THR A 135 -9.76 -9.12 -12.38
N SER A 136 -9.90 -10.30 -11.78
CA SER A 136 -8.85 -11.32 -11.76
C SER A 136 -8.61 -11.94 -13.13
N LEU A 137 -9.67 -12.27 -13.87
CA LEU A 137 -9.57 -12.73 -15.25
C LEU A 137 -8.97 -11.63 -16.15
N LEU A 138 -9.37 -10.37 -15.96
CA LEU A 138 -8.77 -9.24 -16.68
C LEU A 138 -7.28 -9.11 -16.39
N ALA A 139 -6.88 -9.18 -15.12
CA ALA A 139 -5.47 -9.13 -14.72
C ALA A 139 -4.67 -10.29 -15.34
N ALA A 140 -5.21 -11.51 -15.30
CA ALA A 140 -4.57 -12.66 -15.94
C ALA A 140 -4.41 -12.47 -17.45
N ARG A 141 -5.41 -11.89 -18.12
CA ARG A 141 -5.33 -11.60 -19.55
C ARG A 141 -4.27 -10.55 -19.86
N LEU A 142 -4.23 -9.46 -19.08
CA LEU A 142 -3.29 -8.35 -19.30
C LEU A 142 -1.84 -8.73 -18.98
N PHE A 143 -1.60 -9.45 -17.89
CA PHE A 143 -0.24 -9.73 -17.38
C PHE A 143 0.30 -11.11 -17.74
N HIS A 144 -0.56 -12.07 -18.05
CA HIS A 144 -0.17 -13.45 -18.36
C HIS A 144 -0.63 -13.94 -19.75
N GLY A 145 -1.56 -13.22 -20.40
CA GLY A 145 -2.17 -13.69 -21.65
C GLY A 145 -3.17 -14.84 -21.42
N GLY A 146 -3.74 -14.94 -20.21
CA GLY A 146 -4.74 -15.96 -19.87
C GLY A 146 -6.07 -15.79 -20.61
N PRO A 147 -6.93 -16.83 -20.63
CA PRO A 147 -8.27 -16.78 -21.21
C PRO A 147 -9.14 -15.67 -20.59
N ALA A 148 -10.11 -15.17 -21.36
CA ALA A 148 -11.05 -14.16 -20.88
C ALA A 148 -12.11 -14.73 -19.90
N GLU A 149 -12.38 -16.02 -19.99
CA GLU A 149 -13.40 -16.71 -19.19
C GLU A 149 -12.82 -17.96 -18.54
N SER A 150 -13.46 -18.43 -17.46
CA SER A 150 -13.09 -19.66 -16.79
C SER A 150 -13.37 -20.90 -17.64
N GLY A 151 -12.57 -21.95 -17.44
CA GLY A 151 -12.72 -23.21 -18.15
C GLY A 151 -12.09 -24.38 -17.40
N PRO A 152 -12.17 -25.61 -17.95
CA PRO A 152 -11.63 -26.81 -17.31
C PRO A 152 -10.12 -26.74 -17.06
N ASP A 153 -9.37 -26.11 -17.98
CA ASP A 153 -7.92 -25.88 -17.86
C ASP A 153 -7.58 -24.50 -17.28
N TRP A 154 -8.60 -23.71 -16.91
CA TRP A 154 -8.48 -22.35 -16.38
C TRP A 154 -9.49 -22.12 -15.26
N ALA A 155 -9.22 -22.73 -14.11
CA ALA A 155 -10.17 -22.82 -13.01
C ALA A 155 -9.88 -21.80 -11.89
N PRO A 156 -10.92 -21.27 -11.23
CA PRO A 156 -10.75 -20.42 -10.06
C PRO A 156 -10.10 -21.20 -8.92
N VAL A 157 -9.33 -20.48 -8.09
CA VAL A 157 -8.84 -20.97 -6.81
C VAL A 157 -9.19 -19.96 -5.72
N ASP A 158 -9.84 -20.45 -4.67
CA ASP A 158 -10.11 -19.65 -3.48
C ASP A 158 -8.90 -19.63 -2.54
N TRP A 159 -8.73 -18.56 -1.76
CA TRP A 159 -7.67 -18.42 -0.76
C TRP A 159 -7.56 -19.59 0.22
N GLN A 160 -8.66 -20.22 0.63
CA GLN A 160 -8.62 -21.36 1.53
C GLN A 160 -8.00 -22.61 0.89
N ARG A 161 -8.01 -22.71 -0.45
CA ARG A 161 -7.44 -23.83 -1.22
C ARG A 161 -6.13 -23.48 -1.93
N TYR A 162 -5.78 -22.21 -1.92
CA TYR A 162 -4.60 -21.69 -2.59
C TYR A 162 -3.30 -22.38 -2.11
N PRO A 163 -3.10 -22.63 -0.80
CA PRO A 163 -1.93 -23.37 -0.32
C PRO A 163 -1.82 -24.76 -0.95
N GLU A 164 -2.90 -25.54 -0.95
CA GLU A 164 -2.92 -26.92 -1.40
C GLU A 164 -2.82 -27.03 -2.93
N GLU A 165 -3.51 -26.16 -3.66
CA GLU A 165 -3.59 -26.24 -5.12
C GLU A 165 -2.38 -25.60 -5.83
N VAL A 166 -1.80 -24.55 -5.25
CA VAL A 166 -0.73 -23.77 -5.89
C VAL A 166 0.59 -23.86 -5.14
N VAL A 167 0.61 -23.55 -3.84
CA VAL A 167 1.87 -23.46 -3.07
C VAL A 167 2.52 -24.83 -2.93
N ASP A 168 1.75 -25.82 -2.54
CA ASP A 168 2.16 -27.20 -2.39
C ASP A 168 2.70 -27.78 -3.69
N ARG A 169 1.96 -27.57 -4.79
CA ARG A 169 2.38 -28.04 -6.12
C ARG A 169 3.68 -27.36 -6.55
N LYS A 170 3.79 -26.04 -6.36
CA LYS A 170 5.02 -25.29 -6.64
C LYS A 170 6.18 -25.85 -5.83
N TRP A 171 5.98 -26.05 -4.53
CA TRP A 171 7.02 -26.53 -3.63
C TRP A 171 7.47 -27.94 -3.99
N ARG A 172 6.54 -28.85 -4.31
CA ARG A 172 6.88 -30.20 -4.79
C ARG A 172 7.68 -30.16 -6.10
N THR A 173 7.31 -29.30 -7.05
CA THR A 173 8.06 -29.14 -8.31
C THR A 173 9.46 -28.60 -8.06
N GLU A 174 9.61 -27.58 -7.21
CA GLU A 174 10.92 -27.02 -6.86
C GLU A 174 11.79 -28.01 -6.07
N ALA A 175 11.20 -28.76 -5.14
CA ALA A 175 11.90 -29.81 -4.39
C ALA A 175 12.39 -30.94 -5.32
N ALA A 176 11.56 -31.39 -6.26
CA ALA A 176 11.94 -32.37 -7.27
C ALA A 176 13.04 -31.86 -8.20
N ARG A 177 13.02 -30.56 -8.54
CA ARG A 177 14.08 -29.89 -9.31
C ARG A 177 15.39 -29.86 -8.53
N LEU A 178 15.34 -29.47 -7.25
CA LEU A 178 16.51 -29.48 -6.38
C LEU A 178 17.12 -30.87 -6.24
N HIS A 179 16.28 -31.90 -6.10
CA HIS A 179 16.75 -33.29 -6.04
C HIS A 179 17.52 -33.69 -7.30
N ARG A 180 16.98 -33.38 -8.49
CA ARG A 180 17.66 -33.64 -9.77
C ARG A 180 19.00 -32.93 -9.89
N VAL A 181 19.12 -31.69 -9.39
CA VAL A 181 20.40 -30.96 -9.38
C VAL A 181 21.40 -31.64 -8.44
N LEU A 182 20.98 -32.02 -7.23
CA LEU A 182 21.84 -32.75 -6.29
C LEU A 182 22.29 -34.10 -6.85
N ASP A 183 21.41 -34.81 -7.56
CA ASP A 183 21.74 -36.08 -8.22
C ASP A 183 22.77 -35.87 -9.35
N ALA A 184 22.61 -34.84 -10.17
CA ALA A 184 23.55 -34.50 -11.24
C ALA A 184 24.94 -34.12 -10.70
N MET A 185 25.00 -33.53 -9.50
CA MET A 185 26.26 -33.23 -8.80
C MET A 185 26.85 -34.43 -8.06
N GLY A 186 26.17 -35.59 -8.04
CA GLY A 186 26.65 -36.79 -7.36
C GLY A 186 26.60 -36.71 -5.83
N VAL A 187 25.81 -35.80 -5.26
CA VAL A 187 25.68 -35.65 -3.81
C VAL A 187 24.99 -36.89 -3.24
N PRO A 188 25.54 -37.60 -2.24
CA PRO A 188 24.88 -38.77 -1.67
C PRO A 188 23.57 -38.41 -0.94
N PRO A 189 22.65 -39.37 -0.73
CA PRO A 189 21.52 -39.16 0.17
C PRO A 189 22.01 -38.87 1.60
N ALA A 190 21.23 -38.10 2.37
CA ALA A 190 21.59 -37.77 3.76
C ALA A 190 21.76 -39.02 4.61
N SER A 191 22.82 -39.05 5.42
CA SER A 191 23.18 -40.17 6.28
C SER A 191 22.18 -40.35 7.44
N ALA A 192 21.63 -39.23 7.93
CA ALA A 192 20.60 -39.21 8.98
C ALA A 192 19.31 -38.56 8.47
N ALA A 193 18.80 -39.01 7.32
CA ALA A 193 17.55 -38.49 6.78
C ALA A 193 16.39 -38.78 7.75
N ASP A 194 15.83 -37.74 8.36
CA ASP A 194 14.46 -37.81 8.87
C ASP A 194 13.55 -38.18 7.69
N PRO A 195 12.82 -39.31 7.74
CA PRO A 195 11.94 -39.71 6.64
C PRO A 195 10.86 -38.67 6.33
N ALA A 196 10.58 -37.73 7.25
CA ALA A 196 9.65 -36.63 7.03
C ALA A 196 10.22 -35.51 6.13
N VAL A 197 11.54 -35.27 6.11
CA VAL A 197 12.14 -34.14 5.35
C VAL A 197 13.49 -34.50 4.69
N PRO A 198 13.55 -35.55 3.86
CA PRO A 198 14.81 -36.10 3.34
C PRO A 198 15.59 -35.12 2.45
N THR A 199 14.90 -34.22 1.74
CA THR A 199 15.53 -33.22 0.87
C THR A 199 16.27 -32.14 1.67
N LEU A 200 15.69 -31.68 2.79
CA LEU A 200 16.31 -30.64 3.62
C LEU A 200 17.56 -31.19 4.31
N ALA A 201 17.48 -32.39 4.89
CA ALA A 201 18.61 -33.05 5.52
C ALA A 201 19.78 -33.21 4.54
N ARG A 202 19.51 -33.64 3.31
CA ARG A 202 20.52 -33.80 2.25
C ARG A 202 21.17 -32.47 1.86
N VAL A 203 20.39 -31.40 1.73
CA VAL A 203 20.91 -30.06 1.41
C VAL A 203 21.78 -29.55 2.56
N MET A 204 21.33 -29.68 3.80
CA MET A 204 22.08 -29.22 4.97
C MET A 204 23.39 -29.99 5.14
N GLU A 205 23.38 -31.31 4.97
CA GLU A 205 24.62 -32.12 5.00
C GLU A 205 25.58 -31.74 3.88
N HIS A 206 25.07 -31.47 2.67
CA HIS A 206 25.91 -31.02 1.54
C HIS A 206 26.53 -29.64 1.80
N LEU A 207 25.75 -28.69 2.34
CA LEU A 207 26.22 -27.34 2.67
C LEU A 207 27.20 -27.32 3.86
N ALA A 208 27.12 -28.31 4.77
CA ALA A 208 28.04 -28.47 5.88
C ALA A 208 29.36 -29.15 5.50
N GLY A 209 29.48 -29.67 4.27
CA GLY A 209 30.67 -30.34 3.78
C GLY A 209 31.83 -29.37 3.49
N PRO A 210 33.09 -29.87 3.43
CA PRO A 210 34.25 -29.05 3.11
C PRO A 210 34.23 -28.57 1.64
N GLY A 211 34.59 -27.30 1.41
CA GLY A 211 34.63 -26.66 0.09
C GLY A 211 33.72 -25.42 0.01
N GLU A 212 33.37 -24.99 -1.21
CA GLU A 212 32.32 -23.98 -1.50
C GLU A 212 31.06 -24.66 -2.09
N PRO A 213 30.43 -25.63 -1.39
CA PRO A 213 29.30 -26.39 -1.93
C PRO A 213 28.08 -25.50 -2.24
N GLY A 214 27.94 -24.38 -1.54
CA GLY A 214 26.86 -23.42 -1.77
C GLY A 214 26.93 -22.74 -3.14
N GLU A 215 28.12 -22.37 -3.59
CA GLU A 215 28.31 -21.71 -4.89
C GLU A 215 28.07 -22.69 -6.05
N ALA A 216 28.57 -23.93 -5.92
CA ALA A 216 28.32 -25.00 -6.89
C ALA A 216 26.83 -25.36 -6.98
N LEU A 217 26.14 -25.47 -5.84
CA LEU A 217 24.71 -25.72 -5.80
C LEU A 217 23.92 -24.55 -6.41
N ALA A 218 24.27 -23.31 -6.08
CA ALA A 218 23.65 -22.12 -6.66
C ALA A 218 23.83 -22.07 -8.18
N ALA A 219 25.02 -22.40 -8.69
CA ALA A 219 25.30 -22.49 -10.12
C ALA A 219 24.49 -23.62 -10.80
N GLY A 220 24.41 -24.80 -10.17
CA GLY A 220 23.62 -25.93 -10.67
C GLY A 220 22.12 -25.63 -10.71
N ILE A 221 21.60 -24.93 -9.70
CA ILE A 221 20.23 -24.42 -9.68
C ILE A 221 20.06 -23.36 -10.79
N GLY A 222 20.99 -22.44 -10.97
CA GLY A 222 20.91 -21.43 -12.03
C GLY A 222 20.88 -22.03 -13.44
N ALA A 223 21.64 -23.09 -13.68
CA ALA A 223 21.70 -23.79 -14.97
C ALA A 223 20.44 -24.64 -15.28
N ALA A 224 19.64 -24.97 -14.27
CA ALA A 224 18.43 -25.78 -14.40
C ALA A 224 17.15 -24.94 -14.54
N VAL A 225 17.26 -23.62 -14.78
CA VAL A 225 16.13 -22.69 -15.03
C VAL A 225 15.75 -22.75 -16.51
#